data_AF-A0AAN1QGP7-F1
#
_entry.id   AF-A0AAN1QGP7-F1
#
_cell.length_a   1.000
_cell.length_b   1.000
_cell.length_c   1.000
_cell.angle_alpha   90.00
_cell.angle_beta   90.00
_cell.angle_gamma   90.00
#
_symmetry.space_group_name_H-M   'P 1'
#
loop_
_entity.id
_entity.type
_entity.pdbx_description
1 polymer ?
#
loop_
_entity_poly.entity_id
_entity_poly.type
_entity_poly.pdbx_seq_one_letter_code
_entity_poly.pdbx_strand_id
1 'polypeptide(L)'
;MSNYKYYPLIKTRDAELRCFAHLDPSLLDEILPIYELTKSRTTKKVPDGDIYRRMKQIHEIQGERPFVLDLSTDERYINPQIKQLLSERNGFLDWQYFILDIHGNMNIIPMIHLYEDDEGNFVEVESFVKTVSKVRQKLAVRLPHDLDEEDIEYYLSPVFNSLHEEAKVIIVFDAGYIRDAAKVSIENIVNNFVASCRSVQGFNDKIDDIVIISTSFPSSVATEGGEDAEGDFEIYEEKVFMAVSDEVDDVKYGDYASINTEQIEMKGGTFVPRIDIASQDGNSFFYKRFRRNDGSYPRCAKAVIDDHRYKNLKSWADDEISLASNGDPSGISPSYWISVRMNYYIMTRFNLRASG
;
A
#
# COMPACT_ATOMS: atom_id res chain seq x y z
N MET A 1 13.40 -11.01 -10.73
CA MET A 1 12.33 -11.55 -9.86
C MET A 1 12.89 -11.70 -8.48
N SER A 2 12.43 -10.86 -7.55
CA SER A 2 12.82 -10.95 -6.15
C SER A 2 12.03 -12.05 -5.41
N ASN A 3 12.48 -12.35 -4.19
CA ASN A 3 11.84 -13.32 -3.30
C ASN A 3 10.81 -12.68 -2.35
N TYR A 4 10.47 -11.40 -2.53
CA TYR A 4 9.46 -10.76 -1.71
C TYR A 4 8.09 -11.37 -1.98
N LYS A 5 7.39 -11.70 -0.89
CA LYS A 5 6.10 -12.40 -0.94
C LYS A 5 4.90 -11.46 -1.06
N TYR A 6 5.09 -10.19 -0.70
CA TYR A 6 4.00 -9.23 -0.61
C TYR A 6 4.51 -7.79 -0.70
N TYR A 7 3.76 -6.96 -1.44
CA TYR A 7 4.06 -5.56 -1.73
C TYR A 7 2.95 -4.63 -1.21
N PRO A 8 2.87 -4.38 0.12
CA PRO A 8 1.85 -3.49 0.67
C PRO A 8 2.15 -2.03 0.29
N LEU A 9 1.20 -1.38 -0.39
CA LEU A 9 1.23 0.05 -0.67
C LEU A 9 0.50 0.81 0.45
N ILE A 10 1.25 1.64 1.18
CA ILE A 10 0.71 2.41 2.29
C ILE A 10 1.11 3.88 2.21
N LYS A 11 0.16 4.75 2.57
CA LYS A 11 0.47 6.15 2.89
C LYS A 11 1.20 6.24 4.22
N THR A 12 2.10 7.20 4.39
CA THR A 12 2.87 7.38 5.63
C THR A 12 2.08 8.02 6.80
N ARG A 13 0.77 7.76 6.92
CA ARG A 13 -0.06 8.30 8.00
C ARG A 13 0.16 7.51 9.30
N ASP A 14 -0.35 8.06 10.41
CA ASP A 14 -0.04 7.57 11.75
C ASP A 14 -0.52 6.13 12.02
N ALA A 15 -1.61 5.67 11.38
CA ALA A 15 -2.10 4.30 11.58
C ALA A 15 -1.19 3.28 10.86
N GLU A 16 -0.87 3.56 9.60
CA GLU A 16 -0.03 2.75 8.74
C GLU A 16 1.38 2.59 9.33
N LEU A 17 2.03 3.71 9.70
CA LEU A 17 3.35 3.64 10.31
C LEU A 17 3.33 2.95 11.68
N ARG A 18 2.25 3.08 12.47
CA ARG A 18 2.11 2.33 13.73
C ARG A 18 2.02 0.83 13.46
N CYS A 19 1.19 0.42 12.49
CA CYS A 19 1.08 -0.98 12.10
C CYS A 19 2.45 -1.57 11.76
N PHE A 20 3.21 -0.87 10.90
CA PHE A 20 4.52 -1.31 10.44
C PHE A 20 5.57 -1.35 11.56
N ALA A 21 5.53 -0.42 12.52
CA ALA A 21 6.38 -0.45 13.69
C ALA A 21 6.12 -1.65 14.63
N HIS A 22 4.98 -2.33 14.46
CA HIS A 22 4.58 -3.52 15.22
C HIS A 22 4.60 -4.80 14.36
N LEU A 23 5.13 -4.77 13.14
CA LEU A 23 5.40 -5.99 12.38
C LEU A 23 6.63 -6.71 12.93
N ASP A 24 6.62 -8.04 12.88
CA ASP A 24 7.79 -8.83 13.24
C ASP A 24 8.95 -8.52 12.27
N PRO A 25 10.18 -8.28 12.76
CA PRO A 25 11.35 -8.11 11.91
C PRO A 25 11.52 -9.21 10.84
N SER A 26 11.20 -10.47 11.15
CA SER A 26 11.32 -11.56 10.17
C SER A 26 10.30 -11.45 9.05
N LEU A 27 9.09 -10.92 9.33
CA LEU A 27 8.10 -10.63 8.28
C LEU A 27 8.58 -9.46 7.41
N LEU A 28 9.15 -8.42 8.02
CA LEU A 28 9.72 -7.28 7.28
C LEU A 28 10.84 -7.70 6.32
N ASP A 29 11.60 -8.75 6.62
CA ASP A 29 12.64 -9.28 5.73
C ASP A 29 12.05 -9.93 4.45
N GLU A 30 10.77 -10.30 4.46
CA GLU A 30 10.11 -11.06 3.38
C GLU A 30 9.08 -10.26 2.58
N ILE A 31 8.87 -8.98 2.93
CA ILE A 31 7.97 -8.07 2.21
C ILE A 31 8.75 -6.88 1.64
N LEU A 32 8.23 -6.27 0.57
CA LEU A 32 8.75 -5.01 0.03
C LEU A 32 7.67 -3.93 0.08
N PRO A 33 7.63 -3.12 1.16
CA PRO A 33 6.61 -2.08 1.27
C PRO A 33 6.84 -0.94 0.29
N ILE A 34 5.73 -0.40 -0.20
CA ILE A 34 5.68 0.81 -1.01
C ILE A 34 5.12 1.93 -0.13
N TYR A 35 5.99 2.84 0.30
CA TYR A 35 5.61 4.00 1.08
C TYR A 35 5.28 5.17 0.18
N GLU A 36 4.00 5.56 0.15
CA GLU A 36 3.56 6.82 -0.45
C GLU A 36 3.71 7.94 0.59
N LEU A 37 4.74 8.77 0.41
CA LEU A 37 5.11 9.82 1.35
C LEU A 37 4.05 10.91 1.40
N THR A 38 3.50 11.13 2.59
CA THR A 38 2.53 12.17 2.94
C THR A 38 3.12 13.17 3.93
N LYS A 39 2.54 14.37 4.01
CA LYS A 39 2.85 15.34 5.06
C LYS A 39 2.59 14.73 6.43
N SER A 40 3.44 15.07 7.39
CA SER A 40 3.18 14.68 8.78
C SER A 40 1.96 15.43 9.35
N ARG A 41 1.40 14.90 10.43
CA ARG A 41 0.27 15.52 11.12
C ARG A 41 0.63 16.95 11.56
N THR A 42 -0.13 17.91 11.05
CA THR A 42 -0.02 19.31 11.46
C THR A 42 -0.59 19.49 12.85
N THR A 43 0.11 20.26 13.68
CA THR A 43 -0.34 20.64 15.01
C THR A 43 -0.03 22.12 15.23
N LYS A 44 -0.62 22.74 16.25
CA LYS A 44 -0.27 24.12 16.62
C LYS A 44 1.24 24.33 16.86
N LYS A 45 1.97 23.27 17.24
CA LYS A 45 3.42 23.30 17.49
C LYS A 45 4.26 22.95 16.27
N VAL A 46 3.68 22.27 15.28
CA VAL A 46 4.35 21.82 14.04
C VAL A 46 3.37 22.03 12.89
N PRO A 47 3.23 23.27 12.41
CA PRO A 47 2.20 23.61 11.43
C PRO A 47 2.51 23.07 10.03
N ASP A 48 3.79 22.85 9.71
CA ASP A 48 4.25 22.65 8.34
C ASP A 48 4.10 21.20 7.82
N GLY A 49 3.75 20.27 8.70
CA GLY A 49 3.56 18.86 8.33
C GLY A 49 4.83 18.22 7.79
N ASP A 50 5.96 18.49 8.43
CA ASP A 50 7.31 18.12 7.98
C ASP A 50 7.45 16.63 7.59
N ILE A 51 7.90 16.37 6.35
CA ILE A 51 8.13 15.03 5.80
C ILE A 51 9.34 14.33 6.40
N TYR A 52 10.35 15.06 6.91
CA TYR A 52 11.54 14.44 7.53
C TYR A 52 11.17 13.60 8.76
N ARG A 53 10.08 13.96 9.45
CA ARG A 53 9.53 13.16 10.55
C ARG A 53 9.01 11.81 10.07
N ARG A 54 8.40 11.75 8.89
CA ARG A 54 7.92 10.50 8.29
C ARG A 54 9.10 9.65 7.85
N MET A 55 10.09 10.24 7.19
CA MET A 55 11.33 9.55 6.81
C MET A 55 12.06 8.97 8.01
N LYS A 56 12.15 9.70 9.12
CA LYS A 56 12.72 9.18 10.37
C LYS A 56 11.97 7.93 10.85
N GLN A 57 10.64 7.95 10.86
CA GLN A 57 9.84 6.79 11.26
C GLN A 57 10.01 5.61 10.30
N ILE A 58 10.08 5.86 8.99
CA ILE A 58 10.36 4.82 7.99
C ILE A 58 11.74 4.21 8.26
N HIS A 59 12.77 5.03 8.53
CA HIS A 59 14.10 4.53 8.86
C HIS A 59 14.12 3.67 10.13
N GLU A 60 13.41 4.08 11.17
CA GLU A 60 13.28 3.31 12.42
C GLU A 60 12.58 1.96 12.20
N ILE A 61 11.63 1.88 11.26
CA ILE A 61 10.92 0.65 10.90
C ILE A 61 11.80 -0.25 10.01
N GLN A 62 12.41 0.32 8.98
CA GLN A 62 13.07 -0.44 7.92
C GLN A 62 14.51 -0.83 8.27
N GLY A 63 15.25 0.03 8.98
CA GLY A 63 16.69 -0.11 9.14
C GLY A 63 17.38 -0.14 7.77
N GLU A 64 18.08 -1.23 7.48
CA GLU A 64 18.83 -1.46 6.23
C GLU A 64 18.00 -2.14 5.12
N ARG A 65 16.75 -2.53 5.43
CA ARG A 65 15.88 -3.22 4.46
C ARG A 65 15.49 -2.28 3.32
N PRO A 66 15.39 -2.80 2.09
CA PRO A 66 14.90 -2.01 0.98
C PRO A 66 13.41 -1.73 1.11
N PHE A 67 12.98 -0.60 0.57
CA PHE A 67 11.58 -0.24 0.41
C PHE A 67 11.41 0.68 -0.79
N VAL A 68 10.23 0.64 -1.40
CA VAL A 68 9.89 1.61 -2.45
C VAL A 68 9.41 2.90 -1.80
N LEU A 69 9.94 4.03 -2.26
CA LEU A 69 9.50 5.36 -1.81
C LEU A 69 8.85 6.10 -2.97
N ASP A 70 7.58 6.39 -2.81
CA ASP A 70 6.73 7.17 -3.71
C ASP A 70 6.33 8.50 -3.04
N LEU A 71 5.87 9.46 -3.83
CA LEU A 71 5.36 10.74 -3.36
C LEU A 71 3.86 10.82 -3.60
N SER A 72 3.10 11.16 -2.56
CA SER A 72 1.67 11.40 -2.71
C SER A 72 1.43 12.53 -3.71
N THR A 73 0.52 12.32 -4.67
CA THR A 73 0.01 13.36 -5.58
C THR A 73 -1.34 13.94 -5.10
N ASP A 74 -1.91 13.36 -4.04
CA ASP A 74 -3.15 13.82 -3.44
C ASP A 74 -2.95 15.12 -2.65
N GLU A 75 -3.58 16.22 -3.13
CA GLU A 75 -3.54 17.56 -2.52
C GLU A 75 -3.86 17.58 -1.01
N ARG A 76 -4.65 16.62 -0.52
CA ARG A 76 -4.98 16.51 0.92
C ARG A 76 -3.77 16.11 1.75
N TYR A 77 -2.86 15.34 1.18
CA TYR A 77 -1.71 14.74 1.86
C TYR A 77 -0.38 15.38 1.51
N ILE A 78 -0.32 16.31 0.56
CA ILE A 78 0.92 17.03 0.25
C ILE A 78 1.07 18.32 1.06
N ASN A 79 2.32 18.79 1.13
CA ASN A 79 2.74 20.08 1.65
C ASN A 79 3.79 20.70 0.68
N PRO A 80 4.29 21.92 0.92
CA PRO A 80 5.29 22.53 0.04
C PRO A 80 6.55 21.69 -0.19
N GLN A 81 6.98 20.88 0.79
CA GLN A 81 8.14 20.00 0.61
C GLN A 81 7.85 18.92 -0.44
N ILE A 82 6.69 18.24 -0.36
CA ILE A 82 6.32 17.24 -1.39
C ILE A 82 6.15 17.90 -2.76
N LYS A 83 5.56 19.10 -2.83
CA LYS A 83 5.46 19.84 -4.11
C LYS A 83 6.81 20.17 -4.71
N GLN A 84 7.81 20.49 -3.87
CA GLN A 84 9.17 20.70 -4.31
C GLN A 84 9.79 19.40 -4.86
N LEU A 85 9.63 18.28 -4.14
CA LEU A 85 10.13 16.98 -4.60
C LEU A 85 9.46 16.51 -5.91
N LEU A 86 8.18 16.85 -6.14
CA LEU A 86 7.46 16.55 -7.38
C LEU A 86 7.83 17.45 -8.55
N SER A 87 8.64 18.50 -8.34
CA SER A 87 9.02 19.39 -9.44
C SER A 87 9.92 18.63 -10.43
N GLU A 88 9.51 18.64 -11.69
CA GLU A 88 10.16 18.01 -12.83
C GLU A 88 11.52 18.62 -13.21
N ARG A 89 11.80 19.85 -12.76
CA ARG A 89 12.95 20.64 -13.18
C ARG A 89 14.30 19.91 -13.04
N ASN A 90 15.07 19.90 -14.13
CA ASN A 90 16.42 19.32 -14.18
C ASN A 90 16.45 17.85 -13.75
N GLY A 91 15.49 17.07 -14.25
CA GLY A 91 15.30 15.66 -14.00
C GLY A 91 14.84 15.38 -12.59
N PHE A 92 13.92 16.18 -12.04
CA PHE A 92 13.49 16.07 -10.64
C PHE A 92 14.64 16.25 -9.64
N LEU A 93 15.43 17.32 -9.81
CA LEU A 93 16.67 17.53 -9.03
C LEU A 93 16.47 17.47 -7.50
N ASP A 94 15.38 18.06 -7.00
CA ASP A 94 15.06 18.03 -5.57
C ASP A 94 14.76 16.60 -5.08
N TRP A 95 14.09 15.79 -5.91
CA TRP A 95 13.86 14.37 -5.63
C TRP A 95 15.16 13.59 -5.61
N GLN A 96 16.02 13.78 -6.62
CA GLN A 96 17.36 13.16 -6.66
C GLN A 96 18.17 13.47 -5.40
N TYR A 97 18.27 14.75 -5.03
CA TYR A 97 19.02 15.18 -3.85
C TYR A 97 18.44 14.58 -2.56
N PHE A 98 17.11 14.47 -2.47
CA PHE A 98 16.44 13.88 -1.32
C PHE A 98 16.79 12.40 -1.13
N ILE A 99 16.79 11.59 -2.20
CA ILE A 99 17.02 10.13 -2.12
C ILE A 99 18.50 9.74 -2.21
N LEU A 100 19.36 10.54 -2.84
CA LEU A 100 20.77 10.21 -3.04
C LEU A 100 21.68 10.85 -1.99
N ASP A 101 21.39 12.07 -1.57
CA ASP A 101 22.25 12.83 -0.64
C ASP A 101 21.67 12.83 0.78
N ILE A 102 20.46 13.38 0.96
CA ILE A 102 19.85 13.54 2.29
C ILE A 102 19.58 12.18 2.93
N HIS A 103 18.94 11.28 2.20
CA HIS A 103 18.60 9.93 2.65
C HIS A 103 19.42 8.85 1.91
N GLY A 104 20.63 9.22 1.45
CA GLY A 104 21.53 8.33 0.73
C GLY A 104 21.88 7.04 1.48
N ASN A 105 21.93 7.11 2.81
CA ASN A 105 22.21 5.97 3.69
C ASN A 105 21.05 4.98 3.82
N MET A 106 19.85 5.32 3.36
CA MET A 106 18.70 4.41 3.37
C MET A 106 18.67 3.59 2.08
N ASN A 107 18.12 2.37 2.15
CA ASN A 107 17.98 1.47 1.02
C ASN A 107 16.70 1.78 0.21
N ILE A 108 16.63 3.00 -0.32
CA ILE A 108 15.47 3.48 -1.07
C ILE A 108 15.49 2.92 -2.49
N ILE A 109 14.37 2.32 -2.91
CA ILE A 109 14.01 2.09 -4.30
C ILE A 109 13.09 3.26 -4.72
N PRO A 110 13.58 4.24 -5.49
CA PRO A 110 12.79 5.42 -5.81
C PRO A 110 11.71 5.11 -6.83
N MET A 111 10.50 5.61 -6.60
CA MET A 111 9.45 5.67 -7.60
C MET A 111 9.83 6.70 -8.68
N ILE A 112 9.68 6.31 -9.93
CA ILE A 112 9.79 7.16 -11.10
C ILE A 112 8.45 7.87 -11.27
N HIS A 113 8.48 9.20 -11.28
CA HIS A 113 7.33 10.01 -11.64
C HIS A 113 7.32 10.25 -13.14
N LEU A 114 6.32 9.70 -13.83
CA LEU A 114 6.13 9.92 -15.26
C LEU A 114 5.58 11.33 -15.47
N TYR A 115 6.30 12.12 -16.26
CA TYR A 115 5.94 13.47 -16.64
C TYR A 115 6.24 13.65 -18.12
N GLU A 116 5.24 14.13 -18.84
CA GLU A 116 5.27 14.49 -20.23
C GLU A 116 5.25 16.02 -20.32
N ASP A 117 6.17 16.61 -21.09
CA ASP A 117 6.16 18.05 -21.35
C ASP A 117 5.07 18.44 -22.37
N ASP A 118 4.92 19.74 -22.63
CA ASP A 118 3.90 20.27 -23.54
C ASP A 118 4.04 19.76 -24.99
N GLU A 119 5.18 19.15 -25.36
CA GLU A 119 5.48 18.60 -26.68
C GLU A 119 5.37 17.07 -26.75
N GLY A 120 5.05 16.41 -25.63
CA GLY A 120 4.94 14.97 -25.57
C GLY A 120 6.24 14.22 -25.27
N ASN A 121 7.27 14.92 -24.76
CA ASN A 121 8.56 14.31 -24.48
C ASN A 121 8.77 14.04 -22.99
N PHE A 122 9.63 13.07 -22.71
CA PHE A 122 9.94 12.59 -21.36
C PHE A 122 11.34 13.03 -20.88
N VAL A 123 11.86 14.15 -21.36
CA VAL A 123 13.26 14.60 -21.15
C VAL A 123 13.66 14.59 -19.67
N GLU A 124 12.78 15.07 -18.78
CA GLU A 124 13.06 15.12 -17.34
C GLU A 124 13.02 13.72 -16.70
N VAL A 125 12.13 12.83 -17.15
CA VAL A 125 12.09 11.43 -16.71
C VAL A 125 13.36 10.69 -17.13
N GLU A 126 13.77 10.83 -18.40
CA GLU A 126 14.99 10.23 -18.94
C GLU A 126 16.23 10.69 -18.16
N SER A 127 16.32 12.00 -17.87
CA SER A 127 17.40 12.60 -17.07
C SER A 127 17.44 12.03 -15.64
N PHE A 128 16.29 11.91 -14.99
CA PHE A 128 16.16 11.31 -13.66
C PHE A 128 16.63 9.85 -13.67
N VAL A 129 16.06 9.02 -14.55
CA VAL A 129 16.36 7.59 -14.62
C VAL A 129 17.85 7.37 -14.89
N LYS A 130 18.43 8.09 -15.85
CA LYS A 130 19.85 7.99 -16.19
C LYS A 130 20.79 8.36 -15.04
N THR A 131 20.39 9.31 -14.19
CA THR A 131 21.21 9.77 -13.07
C THR A 131 21.07 8.84 -11.87
N VAL A 132 19.83 8.54 -11.49
CA VAL A 132 19.52 7.76 -10.29
C VAL A 132 19.90 6.29 -10.46
N SER A 133 19.67 5.69 -11.64
CA SER A 133 19.97 4.27 -11.88
C SER A 133 21.46 3.91 -11.85
N LYS A 134 22.36 4.90 -11.95
CA LYS A 134 23.81 4.71 -11.74
C LYS A 134 24.17 4.47 -10.28
N VAL A 135 23.36 4.97 -9.36
CA VAL A 135 23.60 4.89 -7.91
C VAL A 135 22.68 3.85 -7.27
N ARG A 136 21.42 3.80 -7.70
CA ARG A 136 20.39 2.88 -7.23
C ARG A 136 20.16 1.80 -8.31
N GLN A 137 20.52 0.57 -8.01
CA GLN A 137 20.37 -0.57 -8.94
C GLN A 137 18.91 -1.00 -9.14
N LYS A 138 17.97 -0.48 -8.35
CA LYS A 138 16.54 -0.74 -8.51
C LYS A 138 15.77 0.57 -8.47
N LEU A 139 14.80 0.69 -9.36
CA LEU A 139 13.79 1.75 -9.37
C LEU A 139 12.40 1.11 -9.43
N ALA A 140 11.35 1.88 -9.16
CA ALA A 140 9.97 1.45 -9.34
C ALA A 140 9.23 2.41 -10.26
N VAL A 141 8.21 1.93 -10.97
CA VAL A 141 7.25 2.75 -11.72
C VAL A 141 5.85 2.24 -11.46
N ARG A 142 4.90 3.17 -11.31
CA ARG A 142 3.50 2.87 -11.02
C ARG A 142 2.62 3.38 -12.15
N LEU A 143 1.81 2.49 -12.69
CA LEU A 143 0.95 2.71 -13.85
C LEU A 143 -0.49 2.29 -13.54
N PRO A 144 -1.50 2.91 -14.17
CA PRO A 144 -2.85 2.38 -14.18
C PRO A 144 -2.89 0.93 -14.70
N HIS A 145 -3.81 0.12 -14.14
CA HIS A 145 -3.98 -1.28 -14.52
C HIS A 145 -4.65 -1.53 -15.89
N ASP A 146 -5.16 -0.49 -16.53
CA ASP A 146 -6.06 -0.55 -17.70
C ASP A 146 -5.47 0.16 -18.93
N LEU A 147 -4.14 0.25 -18.99
CA LEU A 147 -3.42 0.74 -20.16
C LEU A 147 -3.31 -0.35 -21.23
N ASP A 148 -3.43 0.06 -22.49
CA ASP A 148 -3.16 -0.81 -23.63
C ASP A 148 -1.65 -0.93 -23.93
N GLU A 149 -1.29 -1.77 -24.90
CA GLU A 149 0.11 -2.01 -25.27
C GLU A 149 0.82 -0.76 -25.79
N GLU A 150 0.12 0.11 -26.54
CA GLU A 150 0.70 1.33 -27.10
C GLU A 150 0.99 2.35 -25.99
N ASP A 151 0.07 2.52 -25.03
CA ASP A 151 0.26 3.37 -23.86
C ASP A 151 1.40 2.86 -22.97
N ILE A 152 1.44 1.55 -22.71
CA ILE A 152 2.51 0.92 -21.91
C ILE A 152 3.88 1.18 -22.55
N GLU A 153 4.01 0.95 -23.85
CA GLU A 153 5.23 1.22 -24.60
C GLU A 153 5.58 2.72 -24.52
N TYR A 154 4.61 3.61 -24.76
CA TYR A 154 4.79 5.06 -24.72
C TYR A 154 5.40 5.54 -23.41
N TYR A 155 4.87 5.09 -22.27
CA TYR A 155 5.34 5.53 -20.95
C TYR A 155 6.63 4.84 -20.50
N LEU A 156 6.85 3.57 -20.87
CA LEU A 156 7.98 2.79 -20.37
C LEU A 156 9.23 2.86 -21.25
N SER A 157 9.10 3.09 -22.55
CA SER A 157 10.25 3.22 -23.45
C SER A 157 11.27 4.26 -22.95
N PRO A 158 10.89 5.50 -22.58
CA PRO A 158 11.83 6.50 -22.06
C PRO A 158 12.56 6.04 -20.79
N VAL A 159 11.86 5.31 -19.90
CA VAL A 159 12.43 4.74 -18.68
C VAL A 159 13.47 3.69 -19.04
N PHE A 160 13.11 2.67 -19.82
CA PHE A 160 14.01 1.56 -20.13
C PHE A 160 15.17 1.94 -21.04
N ASN A 161 14.98 2.91 -21.95
CA ASN A 161 16.04 3.42 -22.82
C ASN A 161 17.09 4.25 -22.06
N SER A 162 16.69 4.87 -20.95
CA SER A 162 17.57 5.68 -20.09
C SER A 162 18.19 4.91 -18.92
N LEU A 163 17.69 3.70 -18.64
CA LEU A 163 18.11 2.86 -17.52
C LEU A 163 19.57 2.41 -17.66
N HIS A 164 20.34 2.53 -16.59
CA HIS A 164 21.68 1.95 -16.51
C HIS A 164 21.64 0.43 -16.70
N GLU A 165 22.64 -0.15 -17.37
CA GLU A 165 22.66 -1.55 -17.82
C GLU A 165 22.41 -2.58 -16.69
N GLU A 166 23.01 -2.33 -15.51
CA GLU A 166 22.88 -3.20 -14.32
C GLU A 166 21.62 -2.93 -13.49
N ALA A 167 20.86 -1.87 -13.80
CA ALA A 167 19.69 -1.50 -13.03
C ALA A 167 18.43 -2.24 -13.50
N LYS A 168 17.48 -2.43 -12.58
CA LYS A 168 16.20 -3.07 -12.84
C LYS A 168 15.04 -2.20 -12.38
N VAL A 169 13.86 -2.44 -12.94
CA VAL A 169 12.63 -1.70 -12.63
C VAL A 169 11.57 -2.65 -12.07
N ILE A 170 10.98 -2.28 -10.94
CA ILE A 170 9.74 -2.88 -10.43
C ILE A 170 8.57 -2.15 -11.09
N ILE A 171 7.71 -2.88 -11.79
CA ILE A 171 6.50 -2.32 -12.40
C ILE A 171 5.31 -2.59 -11.47
N VAL A 172 4.56 -1.55 -11.14
CA VAL A 172 3.36 -1.63 -10.30
C VAL A 172 2.16 -1.24 -11.15
N PHE A 173 1.28 -2.19 -11.44
CA PHE A 173 -0.04 -1.92 -12.03
C PHE A 173 -1.05 -1.70 -10.92
N ASP A 174 -1.76 -0.58 -10.97
CA ASP A 174 -2.63 -0.13 -9.89
C ASP A 174 -4.06 0.12 -10.38
N ALA A 175 -5.01 -0.63 -9.82
CA ALA A 175 -6.43 -0.45 -10.08
C ALA A 175 -7.15 0.42 -9.03
N GLY A 176 -6.43 0.89 -8.00
CA GLY A 176 -6.99 1.68 -6.93
C GLY A 176 -8.12 0.95 -6.19
N TYR A 177 -9.24 1.64 -5.99
CA TYR A 177 -10.42 1.04 -5.36
C TYR A 177 -11.30 0.31 -6.37
N ILE A 178 -11.53 -0.99 -6.14
CA ILE A 178 -12.17 -1.86 -7.13
C ILE A 178 -13.52 -2.44 -6.71
N ARG A 179 -14.04 -2.16 -5.50
CA ARG A 179 -15.22 -2.87 -4.96
C ARG A 179 -16.44 -2.80 -5.90
N ASP A 180 -16.80 -1.60 -6.36
CA ASP A 180 -18.02 -1.43 -7.15
C ASP A 180 -17.85 -2.01 -8.56
N ALA A 181 -16.68 -1.85 -9.16
CA ALA A 181 -16.34 -2.49 -10.42
C ALA A 181 -16.34 -4.03 -10.30
N ALA A 182 -15.78 -4.58 -9.22
CA ALA A 182 -15.72 -6.01 -8.97
C ALA A 182 -17.10 -6.64 -8.75
N LYS A 183 -18.04 -5.92 -8.13
CA LYS A 183 -19.44 -6.34 -8.02
C LYS A 183 -20.16 -6.42 -9.37
N VAL A 184 -19.73 -5.63 -10.35
CA VAL A 184 -20.26 -5.68 -11.72
C VAL A 184 -19.57 -6.78 -12.52
N SER A 185 -18.24 -6.79 -12.55
CA SER A 185 -17.43 -7.79 -13.25
C SER A 185 -16.00 -7.81 -12.72
N ILE A 186 -15.65 -8.88 -11.99
CA ILE A 186 -14.25 -9.19 -11.65
C ILE A 186 -13.44 -9.46 -12.92
N GLU A 187 -14.04 -10.14 -13.90
CA GLU A 187 -13.39 -10.54 -15.16
C GLU A 187 -12.82 -9.35 -15.93
N ASN A 188 -13.51 -8.20 -15.95
CA ASN A 188 -13.00 -7.00 -16.62
C ASN A 188 -11.71 -6.49 -15.98
N ILE A 189 -11.63 -6.51 -14.64
CA ILE A 189 -10.46 -6.07 -13.88
C ILE A 189 -9.29 -7.04 -14.12
N VAL A 190 -9.58 -8.34 -14.12
CA VAL A 190 -8.59 -9.39 -14.41
C VAL A 190 -8.05 -9.22 -15.83
N ASN A 191 -8.91 -9.05 -16.83
CA ASN A 191 -8.52 -8.87 -18.22
C ASN A 191 -7.62 -7.64 -18.42
N ASN A 192 -7.92 -6.53 -17.73
CA ASN A 192 -7.09 -5.33 -17.76
C ASN A 192 -5.68 -5.62 -17.19
N PHE A 193 -5.60 -6.22 -16.00
CA PHE A 193 -4.30 -6.59 -15.42
C PHE A 193 -3.52 -7.57 -16.31
N VAL A 194 -4.18 -8.59 -16.85
CA VAL A 194 -3.55 -9.58 -17.74
C VAL A 194 -3.00 -8.89 -18.99
N ALA A 195 -3.78 -7.99 -19.61
CA ALA A 195 -3.33 -7.22 -20.76
C ALA A 195 -2.09 -6.38 -20.43
N SER A 196 -2.15 -5.54 -19.38
CA SER A 196 -1.01 -4.69 -19.01
C SER A 196 0.24 -5.50 -18.61
N CYS A 197 0.09 -6.63 -17.91
CA CYS A 197 1.22 -7.50 -17.56
C CYS A 197 1.84 -8.17 -18.80
N ARG A 198 1.05 -8.53 -19.81
CA ARG A 198 1.57 -9.09 -21.06
C ARG A 198 2.26 -8.02 -21.91
N SER A 199 1.79 -6.78 -21.88
CA SER A 199 2.38 -5.66 -22.64
C SER A 199 3.82 -5.31 -22.22
N VAL A 200 4.26 -5.68 -21.02
CA VAL A 200 5.63 -5.38 -20.56
C VAL A 200 6.67 -6.47 -20.89
N GLN A 201 6.25 -7.55 -21.58
CA GLN A 201 7.15 -8.66 -21.93
C GLN A 201 8.35 -8.24 -22.79
N GLY A 202 8.21 -7.17 -23.58
CA GLY A 202 9.31 -6.59 -24.37
C GLY A 202 10.49 -6.08 -23.54
N PHE A 203 10.28 -5.83 -22.24
CA PHE A 203 11.28 -5.28 -21.33
C PHE A 203 11.83 -6.29 -20.31
N ASN A 204 11.52 -7.59 -20.44
CA ASN A 204 11.77 -8.63 -19.43
C ASN A 204 13.19 -8.61 -18.83
N ASP A 205 14.22 -8.42 -19.64
CA ASP A 205 15.62 -8.40 -19.16
C ASP A 205 15.94 -7.21 -18.25
N LYS A 206 15.07 -6.19 -18.14
CA LYS A 206 15.25 -5.02 -17.27
C LYS A 206 14.21 -4.95 -16.15
N ILE A 207 13.25 -5.87 -16.11
CA ILE A 207 12.23 -5.93 -15.07
C ILE A 207 12.75 -6.73 -13.87
N ASP A 208 12.59 -6.17 -12.66
CA ASP A 208 12.85 -6.90 -11.42
C ASP A 208 11.61 -7.71 -11.03
N ASP A 209 10.45 -7.06 -10.91
CA ASP A 209 9.18 -7.68 -10.55
C ASP A 209 8.01 -6.94 -11.22
N ILE A 210 6.93 -7.67 -11.51
CA ILE A 210 5.64 -7.12 -11.92
C ILE A 210 4.68 -7.30 -10.74
N VAL A 211 4.15 -6.21 -10.20
CA VAL A 211 3.27 -6.20 -9.04
C VAL A 211 1.91 -5.67 -9.47
N ILE A 212 0.83 -6.36 -9.09
CA ILE A 212 -0.53 -5.83 -9.24
C ILE A 212 -1.06 -5.40 -7.89
N ILE A 213 -1.72 -4.24 -7.84
CA ILE A 213 -2.22 -3.62 -6.61
C ILE A 213 -3.65 -3.15 -6.82
N SER A 214 -4.50 -3.46 -5.85
CA SER A 214 -5.84 -2.90 -5.74
C SER A 214 -6.31 -2.93 -4.28
N THR A 215 -7.45 -2.31 -3.99
CA THR A 215 -8.13 -2.45 -2.70
C THR A 215 -9.62 -2.52 -2.93
N SER A 216 -10.28 -3.33 -2.13
CA SER A 216 -11.74 -3.28 -2.07
C SER A 216 -12.24 -2.89 -0.69
N PHE A 217 -11.40 -2.59 0.30
CA PHE A 217 -11.89 -2.38 1.67
C PHE A 217 -13.01 -1.32 1.71
N PRO A 218 -14.22 -1.62 2.21
CA PRO A 218 -15.36 -0.73 2.08
C PRO A 218 -15.21 0.51 2.96
N SER A 219 -15.80 1.61 2.49
CA SER A 219 -15.84 2.86 3.22
C SER A 219 -16.82 2.81 4.41
N SER A 220 -17.91 2.04 4.27
CA SER A 220 -18.87 1.71 5.31
C SER A 220 -19.04 0.20 5.46
N VAL A 221 -18.38 -0.36 6.48
CA VAL A 221 -18.40 -1.80 6.78
C VAL A 221 -19.81 -2.30 7.13
N ALA A 222 -20.59 -1.53 7.87
CA ALA A 222 -21.96 -1.91 8.26
C ALA A 222 -22.93 -1.91 7.07
N THR A 223 -22.74 -0.99 6.12
CA THR A 223 -23.55 -0.98 4.90
C THR A 223 -23.18 -2.15 4.01
N GLU A 224 -21.89 -2.43 3.87
CA GLU A 224 -21.41 -3.52 3.04
C GLU A 224 -21.81 -4.89 3.59
N GLY A 225 -21.67 -5.12 4.89
CA GLY A 225 -22.02 -6.39 5.53
C GLY A 225 -23.47 -6.53 5.96
N GLY A 226 -24.36 -5.61 5.56
CA GLY A 226 -25.81 -5.72 5.72
C GLY A 226 -26.40 -5.49 7.13
N GLU A 227 -25.59 -5.45 8.18
CA GLU A 227 -26.03 -5.36 9.58
C GLU A 227 -25.19 -4.34 10.40
N ASP A 228 -25.71 -3.80 11.52
CA ASP A 228 -24.98 -2.73 12.27
C ASP A 228 -23.93 -3.29 13.24
N ALA A 229 -24.21 -4.45 13.85
CA ALA A 229 -23.45 -5.02 14.97
C ALA A 229 -22.40 -6.05 14.53
N GLU A 230 -22.72 -6.85 13.53
CA GLU A 230 -21.82 -7.85 12.95
C GLU A 230 -22.17 -8.09 11.49
N GLY A 231 -21.25 -8.65 10.71
CA GLY A 231 -21.49 -9.00 9.32
C GLY A 231 -20.19 -9.40 8.64
N ASP A 232 -20.25 -9.62 7.34
CA ASP A 232 -19.12 -10.04 6.51
C ASP A 232 -19.15 -9.37 5.13
N PHE A 233 -17.99 -9.32 4.49
CA PHE A 233 -17.84 -8.79 3.13
C PHE A 233 -16.60 -9.35 2.45
N GLU A 234 -16.63 -9.40 1.13
CA GLU A 234 -15.56 -10.03 0.33
C GLU A 234 -14.30 -9.15 0.19
N ILE A 235 -13.16 -9.81 0.02
CA ILE A 235 -11.87 -9.23 -0.37
C ILE A 235 -11.67 -9.51 -1.87
N TYR A 236 -11.99 -8.54 -2.72
CA TYR A 236 -11.94 -8.74 -4.18
C TYR A 236 -10.51 -8.78 -4.73
N GLU A 237 -9.58 -8.03 -4.13
CA GLU A 237 -8.19 -7.96 -4.56
C GLU A 237 -7.47 -9.33 -4.49
N GLU A 238 -7.86 -10.21 -3.55
CA GLU A 238 -7.35 -11.58 -3.50
C GLU A 238 -7.84 -12.41 -4.70
N LYS A 239 -9.14 -12.32 -5.01
CA LYS A 239 -9.75 -13.05 -6.12
C LYS A 239 -9.17 -12.62 -7.46
N VAL A 240 -8.99 -11.30 -7.63
CA VAL A 240 -8.35 -10.73 -8.83
C VAL A 240 -6.93 -11.26 -8.96
N PHE A 241 -6.13 -11.24 -7.89
CA PHE A 241 -4.75 -11.74 -7.95
C PHE A 241 -4.66 -13.20 -8.35
N MET A 242 -5.45 -14.07 -7.71
CA MET A 242 -5.45 -15.49 -8.05
C MET A 242 -5.79 -15.72 -9.53
N ALA A 243 -6.81 -15.04 -10.05
CA ALA A 243 -7.21 -15.16 -11.45
C ALA A 243 -6.14 -14.63 -12.42
N VAL A 244 -5.46 -13.52 -12.10
CA VAL A 244 -4.35 -13.01 -12.92
C VAL A 244 -3.15 -13.96 -12.87
N SER A 245 -2.81 -14.50 -11.69
CA SER A 245 -1.70 -15.44 -11.53
C SER A 245 -1.92 -16.80 -12.22
N ASP A 246 -3.17 -17.17 -12.49
CA ASP A 246 -3.51 -18.35 -13.30
C ASP A 246 -3.23 -18.12 -14.81
N GLU A 247 -3.14 -16.85 -15.25
CA GLU A 247 -3.00 -16.45 -16.65
C GLU A 247 -1.65 -15.82 -17.02
N VAL A 248 -0.93 -15.32 -16.02
CA VAL A 248 0.33 -14.61 -16.16
C VAL A 248 1.32 -15.11 -15.11
N ASP A 249 2.39 -15.75 -15.58
CA ASP A 249 3.49 -16.19 -14.74
C ASP A 249 4.23 -15.01 -14.11
N ASP A 250 4.85 -15.26 -12.95
CA ASP A 250 5.75 -14.33 -12.27
C ASP A 250 5.16 -12.95 -11.86
N VAL A 251 3.84 -12.84 -11.75
CA VAL A 251 3.18 -11.69 -11.14
C VAL A 251 3.21 -11.75 -9.60
N LYS A 252 3.44 -10.61 -8.95
CA LYS A 252 3.51 -10.48 -7.49
C LYS A 252 2.27 -9.79 -6.93
N TYR A 253 1.89 -10.20 -5.73
CA TYR A 253 0.76 -9.62 -5.02
C TYR A 253 1.14 -8.35 -4.26
N GLY A 254 0.37 -7.30 -4.48
CA GLY A 254 0.28 -6.14 -3.59
C GLY A 254 -1.16 -5.69 -3.41
N ASP A 255 -1.38 -4.83 -2.42
CA ASP A 255 -2.66 -4.18 -2.15
C ASP A 255 -2.44 -2.93 -1.28
N TYR A 256 -3.52 -2.30 -0.84
CA TYR A 256 -3.46 -1.15 0.08
C TYR A 256 -3.55 -1.55 1.57
N ALA A 257 -3.17 -2.77 1.93
CA ALA A 257 -3.15 -3.28 3.29
C ALA A 257 -4.47 -3.06 4.05
N SER A 258 -5.62 -3.37 3.43
CA SER A 258 -6.98 -3.13 3.95
C SER A 258 -7.36 -1.65 4.15
N ILE A 259 -6.76 -0.72 3.41
CA ILE A 259 -7.13 0.70 3.42
C ILE A 259 -8.05 1.01 2.23
N ASN A 260 -9.16 1.69 2.50
CA ASN A 260 -9.97 2.31 1.46
C ASN A 260 -9.26 3.58 0.95
N THR A 261 -9.06 3.67 -0.36
CA THR A 261 -8.42 4.81 -1.03
C THR A 261 -9.40 5.90 -1.44
N GLU A 262 -10.69 5.58 -1.57
CA GLU A 262 -11.77 6.53 -1.74
C GLU A 262 -12.06 7.26 -0.42
N GLN A 263 -12.12 8.58 -0.50
CA GLN A 263 -12.38 9.38 0.68
C GLN A 263 -13.89 9.44 0.93
N ILE A 264 -14.29 9.05 2.15
CA ILE A 264 -15.58 9.47 2.72
C ILE A 264 -15.31 10.49 3.81
N GLU A 265 -15.89 11.69 3.68
CA GLU A 265 -15.95 12.65 4.78
C GLU A 265 -16.70 12.05 5.96
N MET A 266 -15.97 11.63 6.99
CA MET A 266 -16.59 11.21 8.25
C MET A 266 -17.06 12.45 9.01
N LYS A 267 -18.37 12.72 9.00
CA LYS A 267 -18.97 13.72 9.89
C LYS A 267 -18.66 13.36 11.36
N GLY A 268 -18.20 14.33 12.14
CA GLY A 268 -17.84 14.14 13.55
C GLY A 268 -18.97 13.53 14.38
N GLY A 269 -18.63 12.59 15.27
CA GLY A 269 -19.59 11.90 16.16
C GLY A 269 -20.14 10.57 15.64
N THR A 270 -19.83 10.18 14.41
CA THR A 270 -20.42 9.00 13.74
C THR A 270 -19.59 7.72 13.87
N PHE A 271 -18.40 7.78 14.48
CA PHE A 271 -17.55 6.60 14.61
C PHE A 271 -18.08 5.62 15.67
N VAL A 272 -18.27 4.38 15.26
CA VAL A 272 -18.62 3.28 16.15
C VAL A 272 -17.42 2.34 16.23
N PRO A 273 -16.92 2.05 17.44
CA PRO A 273 -15.88 1.05 17.67
C PRO A 273 -16.17 -0.25 16.93
N ARG A 274 -15.17 -0.75 16.20
CA ARG A 274 -15.26 -2.01 15.47
C ARG A 274 -13.91 -2.70 15.43
N ILE A 275 -13.95 -4.03 15.35
CA ILE A 275 -12.80 -4.88 15.06
C ILE A 275 -13.16 -5.67 13.81
N ASP A 276 -12.34 -5.52 12.78
CA ASP A 276 -12.49 -6.17 11.48
C ASP A 276 -11.39 -7.26 11.39
N ILE A 277 -11.77 -8.51 11.09
CA ILE A 277 -10.86 -9.66 11.04
C ILE A 277 -10.92 -10.30 9.66
N ALA A 278 -9.77 -10.45 9.01
CA ALA A 278 -9.65 -11.12 7.72
C ALA A 278 -9.71 -12.65 7.90
N SER A 279 -10.41 -13.33 7.02
CA SER A 279 -10.44 -14.80 6.98
C SER A 279 -9.09 -15.35 6.51
N GLN A 280 -8.70 -16.51 7.05
CA GLN A 280 -7.40 -17.13 6.75
C GLN A 280 -7.26 -17.67 5.33
N ASP A 281 -8.38 -17.94 4.65
CA ASP A 281 -8.41 -18.27 3.22
C ASP A 281 -8.24 -17.04 2.34
N GLY A 282 -8.20 -15.85 2.94
CA GLY A 282 -7.92 -14.61 2.27
C GLY A 282 -9.11 -13.91 1.61
N ASN A 283 -10.30 -14.51 1.61
CA ASN A 283 -11.39 -14.12 0.72
C ASN A 283 -12.41 -13.15 1.32
N SER A 284 -12.42 -12.95 2.65
CA SER A 284 -13.43 -12.16 3.32
C SER A 284 -12.93 -11.48 4.58
N PHE A 285 -13.72 -10.52 5.06
CA PHE A 285 -13.66 -10.04 6.43
C PHE A 285 -14.95 -10.42 7.16
N PHE A 286 -14.85 -10.59 8.47
CA PHE A 286 -15.99 -10.39 9.37
C PHE A 286 -15.68 -9.25 10.35
N TYR A 287 -16.71 -8.61 10.88
CA TYR A 287 -16.54 -7.55 11.87
C TYR A 287 -17.46 -7.69 13.06
N LYS A 288 -17.04 -7.13 14.20
CA LYS A 288 -17.87 -6.90 15.38
C LYS A 288 -17.81 -5.42 15.73
N ARG A 289 -18.97 -4.79 15.92
CA ARG A 289 -19.13 -3.34 16.02
C ARG A 289 -20.13 -2.95 17.09
N PHE A 290 -19.66 -2.28 18.14
CA PHE A 290 -20.49 -1.89 19.28
C PHE A 290 -20.23 -0.43 19.68
N ARG A 291 -21.31 0.32 19.95
CA ARG A 291 -21.25 1.74 20.32
C ARG A 291 -20.61 1.94 21.69
N ARG A 292 -20.20 3.18 21.99
CA ARG A 292 -19.56 3.53 23.26
C ARG A 292 -20.44 3.25 24.47
N ASN A 293 -21.74 3.52 24.36
CA ASN A 293 -22.73 3.22 25.40
C ASN A 293 -23.11 1.72 25.45
N ASP A 294 -22.57 0.91 24.54
CA ASP A 294 -22.88 -0.51 24.38
C ASP A 294 -21.62 -1.39 24.51
N GLY A 295 -20.65 -0.94 25.31
CA GLY A 295 -19.46 -1.72 25.66
C GLY A 295 -18.23 -1.53 24.77
N SER A 296 -18.33 -0.80 23.64
CA SER A 296 -17.19 -0.35 22.83
C SER A 296 -16.23 -1.50 22.41
N TYR A 297 -14.94 -1.21 22.24
CA TYR A 297 -13.89 -2.18 21.90
C TYR A 297 -13.82 -3.38 22.85
N PRO A 298 -14.00 -3.27 24.18
CA PRO A 298 -14.04 -4.45 25.03
C PRO A 298 -15.11 -5.47 24.66
N ARG A 299 -16.30 -5.00 24.27
CA ARG A 299 -17.35 -5.90 23.77
C ARG A 299 -17.03 -6.42 22.37
N CYS A 300 -16.50 -5.58 21.48
CA CYS A 300 -16.05 -6.02 20.15
C CYS A 300 -15.05 -7.16 20.26
N ALA A 301 -14.04 -7.00 21.12
CA ALA A 301 -12.96 -7.96 21.30
C ALA A 301 -13.43 -9.29 21.90
N LYS A 302 -14.30 -9.25 22.91
CA LYS A 302 -14.93 -10.48 23.44
C LYS A 302 -15.71 -11.22 22.35
N ALA A 303 -16.53 -10.50 21.60
CA ALA A 303 -17.30 -11.08 20.50
C ALA A 303 -16.42 -11.63 19.36
N VAL A 304 -15.23 -11.05 19.13
CA VAL A 304 -14.25 -11.58 18.17
C VAL A 304 -13.61 -12.87 18.70
N ILE A 305 -13.17 -12.89 19.96
CA ILE A 305 -12.54 -14.07 20.57
C ILE A 305 -13.51 -15.25 20.63
N ASP A 306 -14.79 -14.99 20.88
CA ASP A 306 -15.85 -16.00 20.92
C ASP A 306 -16.26 -16.48 19.51
N ASP A 307 -15.89 -15.77 18.44
CA ASP A 307 -16.22 -16.15 17.06
C ASP A 307 -15.24 -17.22 16.55
N HIS A 308 -15.76 -18.41 16.23
CA HIS A 308 -14.97 -19.56 15.75
C HIS A 308 -14.10 -19.29 14.51
N ARG A 309 -14.45 -18.25 13.73
CA ARG A 309 -13.70 -17.80 12.53
C ARG A 309 -12.42 -17.06 12.89
N TYR A 310 -12.34 -16.45 14.08
CA TYR A 310 -11.13 -15.81 14.56
C TYR A 310 -10.01 -16.85 14.77
N LYS A 311 -8.81 -16.53 14.31
CA LYS A 311 -7.60 -17.33 14.52
C LYS A 311 -6.53 -16.43 15.10
N ASN A 312 -5.97 -16.82 16.23
CA ASN A 312 -4.87 -16.09 16.83
C ASN A 312 -3.59 -16.36 16.00
N LEU A 313 -3.07 -15.32 15.36
CA LEU A 313 -1.88 -15.38 14.49
C LEU A 313 -0.58 -15.11 15.26
N LYS A 314 -0.67 -14.96 16.60
CA LYS A 314 0.43 -14.57 17.49
C LYS A 314 1.07 -13.24 17.06
N SER A 315 0.25 -12.33 16.56
CA SER A 315 0.63 -11.00 16.12
C SER A 315 0.33 -9.94 17.19
N TRP A 316 0.90 -8.74 17.03
CA TRP A 316 0.54 -7.59 17.87
C TRP A 316 -0.97 -7.30 17.83
N ALA A 317 -1.64 -7.52 16.71
CA ALA A 317 -3.09 -7.37 16.63
C ALA A 317 -3.85 -8.31 17.58
N ASP A 318 -3.37 -9.55 17.72
CA ASP A 318 -3.97 -10.54 18.63
C ASP A 318 -3.80 -10.13 20.09
N ASP A 319 -2.63 -9.59 20.44
CA ASP A 319 -2.36 -9.05 21.78
C ASP A 319 -3.29 -7.87 22.11
N GLU A 320 -3.51 -6.96 21.15
CA GLU A 320 -4.41 -5.82 21.33
C GLU A 320 -5.89 -6.23 21.44
N ILE A 321 -6.31 -7.24 20.69
CA ILE A 321 -7.66 -7.83 20.82
C ILE A 321 -7.79 -8.48 22.21
N SER A 322 -6.78 -9.22 22.66
CA SER A 322 -6.76 -9.84 24.00
C SER A 322 -6.86 -8.78 25.11
N LEU A 323 -6.03 -7.74 25.06
CA LEU A 323 -6.04 -6.63 26.02
C LEU A 323 -7.39 -5.92 26.06
N ALA A 324 -7.96 -5.61 24.89
CA ALA A 324 -9.29 -5.01 24.81
C ALA A 324 -10.37 -5.92 25.41
N SER A 325 -10.31 -7.24 25.17
CA SER A 325 -11.28 -8.19 25.73
C SER A 325 -11.27 -8.23 27.26
N ASN A 326 -10.11 -7.95 27.86
CA ASN A 326 -9.93 -7.82 29.31
C ASN A 326 -10.34 -6.44 29.86
N GLY A 327 -10.81 -5.54 28.99
CA GLY A 327 -11.24 -4.20 29.38
C GLY A 327 -10.13 -3.15 29.41
N ASP A 328 -8.93 -3.47 28.92
CA ASP A 328 -7.74 -2.61 28.97
C ASP A 328 -7.14 -2.35 27.58
N PRO A 329 -7.89 -1.77 26.62
CA PRO A 329 -7.35 -1.50 25.29
C PRO A 329 -6.27 -0.43 25.35
N SER A 330 -5.08 -0.70 24.79
CA SER A 330 -3.98 0.26 24.70
C SER A 330 -4.36 1.54 23.91
N GLY A 331 -5.37 1.48 23.05
CA GLY A 331 -5.91 2.63 22.35
C GLY A 331 -7.41 2.52 22.05
N ILE A 332 -8.10 3.66 22.01
CA ILE A 332 -9.55 3.73 21.74
C ILE A 332 -9.91 4.61 20.53
N SER A 333 -8.91 5.06 19.78
CA SER A 333 -9.14 5.90 18.60
C SER A 333 -9.37 5.05 17.35
N PRO A 334 -10.09 5.57 16.33
CA PRO A 334 -10.24 4.88 15.04
C PRO A 334 -8.89 4.55 14.40
N SER A 335 -7.95 5.51 14.41
CA SER A 335 -6.59 5.31 13.86
C SER A 335 -5.85 4.17 14.54
N TYR A 336 -6.10 3.93 15.83
CA TYR A 336 -5.50 2.81 16.57
C TYR A 336 -6.02 1.46 16.08
N TRP A 337 -7.32 1.33 15.92
CA TRP A 337 -7.92 0.06 15.51
C TRP A 337 -7.81 -0.20 14.02
N ILE A 338 -7.60 0.85 13.20
CA ILE A 338 -7.12 0.69 11.82
C ILE A 338 -5.75 0.04 11.83
N SER A 339 -4.80 0.48 12.67
CA SER A 339 -3.47 -0.16 12.73
C SER A 339 -3.54 -1.62 13.18
N VAL A 340 -4.42 -1.96 14.14
CA VAL A 340 -4.65 -3.35 14.58
C VAL A 340 -5.19 -4.21 13.43
N ARG A 341 -6.23 -3.73 12.71
CA ARG A 341 -6.76 -4.43 11.53
C ARG A 341 -5.70 -4.65 10.46
N MET A 342 -4.95 -3.59 10.13
CA MET A 342 -3.89 -3.67 9.13
C MET A 342 -2.85 -4.72 9.50
N ASN A 343 -2.43 -4.78 10.76
CA ASN A 343 -1.43 -5.73 11.23
C ASN A 343 -1.90 -7.18 11.07
N TYR A 344 -3.13 -7.47 11.51
CA TYR A 344 -3.75 -8.78 11.32
C TYR A 344 -3.91 -9.14 9.82
N TYR A 345 -4.33 -8.16 9.02
CA TYR A 345 -4.53 -8.33 7.58
C TYR A 345 -3.21 -8.64 6.84
N ILE A 346 -2.15 -7.87 7.10
CA ILE A 346 -0.81 -8.09 6.52
C ILE A 346 -0.30 -9.49 6.88
N MET A 347 -0.46 -9.92 8.13
CA MET A 347 -0.09 -11.28 8.55
C MET A 347 -0.85 -12.34 7.77
N THR A 348 -2.14 -12.12 7.53
CA THR A 348 -2.97 -13.03 6.73
C THR A 348 -2.50 -13.09 5.27
N ARG A 349 -2.22 -11.93 4.63
CA ARG A 349 -1.67 -11.89 3.28
C ARG A 349 -0.33 -12.62 3.20
N PHE A 350 0.58 -12.33 4.13
CA PHE A 350 1.89 -12.97 4.20
C PHE A 350 1.78 -14.49 4.32
N ASN A 351 0.97 -15.00 5.24
CA ASN A 351 0.83 -16.45 5.47
C ASN A 351 0.30 -17.20 4.23
N LEU A 352 -0.62 -16.59 3.47
CA LEU A 352 -1.13 -17.16 2.22
C LEU A 352 -0.02 -17.37 1.17
N ARG A 353 0.97 -16.48 1.13
CA ARG A 353 2.11 -16.55 0.18
C ARG A 353 3.32 -17.28 0.75
N ALA A 354 3.39 -17.49 2.07
CA ALA A 354 4.43 -18.29 2.70
C ALA A 354 4.12 -19.80 2.69
N SER A 355 2.85 -20.16 2.45
CA SER A 355 2.38 -21.55 2.47
C SER A 355 2.40 -22.24 1.10
N GLY A 356 2.65 -21.48 0.03
CA GLY A 356 2.94 -21.98 -1.31
C GLY A 356 4.43 -21.89 -1.59
#